data_AF-A0A2J6R949-F1
#
_entry.id   AF-A0A2J6R949-F1
#
_cell.length_a   1.000
_cell.length_b   1.000
_cell.length_c   1.000
_cell.angle_alpha   90.00
_cell.angle_beta   90.00
_cell.angle_gamma   90.00
#
_symmetry.space_group_name_H-M   'P 1'
#
loop_
_entity.id
_entity.type
_entity.pdbx_description
1 polymer ?
#
loop_
_entity_poly.entity_id
_entity_poly.type
_entity_poly.pdbx_seq_one_letter_code
_entity_poly.pdbx_strand_id
1 'polypeptide(L)'
;MRVLLLLFSIIVAFLSIAFKDTIITTIESLTSGFSTTNTTAFKGLPLIPPRAIYGAPKAVNMTIPRAIRKAFLAIEQSEGAGARVRRSIGTPQLRNFSPFLMLDHFTIKPGAGFPDHPHRGQETITYLLEGAVDHEDFAGNAGTIEAGDLQFMTAGKGIMHAEMPRQNPDGSANIGMQLWVDLPEKLKKCEPRYRDLKASEIPNIDIDEGKVHVKIISGQSHGVDSVKELAYTPVWILDIEIKPGGKIVQNLPEGWNAFAYNLSGSTAFGVGKDKTTIGQYHNVVFEQKGDEVNAEVAEDAKENGHFILVAGLPLDQKVVQYGPFVLNSQEEVYQAMMDFQTHSNGFERAKGWQSEIGKSMVH
;
A
#
# COMPACT_ATOMS: atom_id res chain seq x y z
N MET A 1 -31.50 34.19 16.14
CA MET A 1 -30.95 33.22 15.16
C MET A 1 -29.44 33.01 15.24
N ARG A 2 -28.60 34.06 15.44
CA ARG A 2 -27.13 33.90 15.52
C ARG A 2 -26.60 33.25 16.82
N VAL A 3 -27.33 33.33 17.94
CA VAL A 3 -26.93 32.71 19.23
C VAL A 3 -27.21 31.19 19.25
N LEU A 4 -28.24 30.72 18.55
CA LEU A 4 -28.59 29.30 18.48
C LEU A 4 -27.58 28.49 17.64
N LEU A 5 -27.03 29.11 16.58
CA LEU A 5 -25.99 28.51 15.72
C LEU A 5 -24.64 28.36 16.43
N LEU A 6 -24.32 29.26 17.37
CA LEU A 6 -23.09 29.20 18.17
C LEU A 6 -23.17 28.10 19.25
N LEU A 7 -24.34 27.94 19.88
CA LEU A 7 -24.58 26.84 20.83
C LEU A 7 -24.54 25.47 20.16
N PHE A 8 -25.09 25.34 18.95
CA PHE A 8 -25.07 24.08 18.20
C PHE A 8 -23.65 23.67 17.77
N SER A 9 -22.82 24.64 17.36
CA SER A 9 -21.43 24.36 16.96
C SER A 9 -20.52 24.02 18.15
N ILE A 10 -20.78 24.59 19.33
CA ILE A 10 -20.10 24.20 20.58
C ILE A 10 -20.50 22.79 21.01
N ILE A 11 -21.79 22.43 20.91
CA ILE A 11 -22.28 21.08 21.27
C ILE A 11 -21.70 20.00 20.35
N VAL A 12 -21.58 20.27 19.03
CA VAL A 12 -20.94 19.33 18.08
C VAL A 12 -19.43 19.19 18.35
N ALA A 13 -18.74 20.27 18.74
CA ALA A 13 -17.34 20.21 19.13
C ALA A 13 -17.12 19.43 20.44
N PHE A 14 -18.01 19.58 21.42
CA PHE A 14 -17.94 18.79 22.67
C PHE A 14 -18.29 17.32 22.46
N LEU A 15 -19.23 17.00 21.55
CA LEU A 15 -19.53 15.62 21.17
C LEU A 15 -18.35 14.98 20.43
N SER A 16 -17.66 15.68 19.53
CA SER A 16 -16.50 15.10 18.82
C SER A 16 -15.31 14.81 19.75
N ILE A 17 -15.12 15.64 20.79
CA ILE A 17 -14.10 15.41 21.83
C ILE A 17 -14.51 14.23 22.73
N ALA A 18 -15.78 14.16 23.16
CA ALA A 18 -16.28 13.09 24.02
C ALA A 18 -16.23 11.70 23.36
N PHE A 19 -16.46 11.61 22.05
CA PHE A 19 -16.35 10.34 21.31
C PHE A 19 -14.92 9.96 20.93
N LYS A 20 -13.99 10.93 20.80
CA LYS A 20 -12.57 10.66 20.52
C LYS A 20 -11.89 9.94 21.69
N ASP A 21 -12.14 10.41 22.91
CA ASP A 21 -11.57 9.81 24.12
C ASP A 21 -12.15 8.42 24.40
N THR A 22 -13.44 8.21 24.08
CA THR A 22 -14.11 6.90 24.22
C THR A 22 -13.58 5.87 23.22
N ILE A 23 -13.24 6.27 21.98
CA ILE A 23 -12.63 5.37 20.99
C ILE A 23 -11.20 5.01 21.41
N ILE A 24 -10.42 5.98 21.89
CA ILE A 24 -9.03 5.76 22.34
C ILE A 24 -9.02 4.84 23.57
N THR A 25 -9.87 5.08 24.58
CA THR A 25 -9.95 4.21 25.77
C THR A 25 -10.47 2.81 25.47
N THR A 26 -11.38 2.66 24.49
CA THR A 26 -11.83 1.32 24.07
C THR A 26 -10.70 0.53 23.40
N ILE A 27 -9.87 1.20 22.58
CA ILE A 27 -8.68 0.60 21.96
C ILE A 27 -7.61 0.26 23.00
N GLU A 28 -7.39 1.11 24.01
CA GLU A 28 -6.47 0.84 25.12
C GLU A 28 -6.95 -0.30 26.05
N SER A 29 -8.26 -0.46 26.23
CA SER A 29 -8.79 -1.58 27.03
C SER A 29 -8.57 -2.93 26.35
N LEU A 30 -8.63 -2.99 25.01
CA LEU A 30 -8.42 -4.20 24.22
C LEU A 30 -6.95 -4.69 24.23
N THR A 31 -5.99 -3.83 24.53
CA THR A 31 -4.56 -4.20 24.61
C THR A 31 -4.12 -4.67 26.00
N SER A 32 -4.92 -4.41 27.04
CA SER A 32 -4.56 -4.72 28.45
C SER A 32 -4.96 -6.14 28.92
N GLY A 33 -5.53 -6.97 28.04
CA GLY A 33 -6.09 -8.28 28.40
C GLY A 33 -5.23 -9.54 28.15
N PHE A 34 -4.00 -9.43 27.63
CA PHE A 34 -3.20 -10.62 27.30
C PHE A 34 -1.89 -10.69 28.11
N SER A 35 -1.87 -11.56 29.11
CA SER A 35 -0.69 -11.91 29.90
C SER A 35 0.04 -13.12 29.31
N THR A 36 1.35 -12.90 29.08
CA THR A 36 2.48 -13.84 29.15
C THR A 36 2.52 -15.06 28.22
N THR A 37 3.06 -14.85 27.02
CA THR A 37 4.11 -15.70 26.40
C THR A 37 5.11 -14.78 25.68
N ASN A 38 6.42 -14.96 25.91
CA ASN A 38 7.51 -14.19 25.29
C ASN A 38 7.65 -14.55 23.79
N THR A 39 6.74 -14.03 22.98
CA THR A 39 6.90 -13.78 21.55
C THR A 39 6.75 -12.28 21.40
N THR A 40 7.71 -11.58 20.79
CA THR A 40 7.61 -10.13 20.58
C THR A 40 6.30 -9.82 19.85
N ALA A 41 5.33 -9.23 20.56
CA ALA A 41 4.01 -8.96 20.00
C ALA A 41 4.12 -8.02 18.80
N PHE A 42 3.47 -8.39 17.69
CA PHE A 42 3.34 -7.54 16.51
C PHE A 42 2.74 -6.19 16.91
N LYS A 43 3.40 -5.10 16.53
CA LYS A 43 3.02 -3.73 16.94
C LYS A 43 2.13 -3.00 15.92
N GLY A 44 1.79 -3.65 14.81
CA GLY A 44 0.90 -3.07 13.81
C GLY A 44 -0.54 -3.01 14.28
N LEU A 45 -1.32 -2.13 13.64
CA LEU A 45 -2.76 -2.08 13.85
C LEU A 45 -3.45 -3.29 13.19
N PRO A 46 -4.62 -3.73 13.69
CA PRO A 46 -5.32 -4.87 13.10
C PRO A 46 -5.67 -4.59 11.64
N LEU A 47 -5.14 -5.44 10.75
CA LEU A 47 -5.31 -5.33 9.30
C LEU A 47 -6.77 -5.38 8.86
N ILE A 48 -7.52 -6.29 9.47
CA ILE A 48 -8.97 -6.37 9.36
C ILE A 48 -9.49 -5.74 10.65
N PRO A 49 -10.00 -4.51 10.59
CA PRO A 49 -10.37 -3.84 11.80
C PRO A 49 -11.61 -4.51 12.45
N PRO A 50 -11.81 -4.39 13.77
CA PRO A 50 -12.93 -5.01 14.45
C PRO A 50 -14.26 -4.57 13.84
N ARG A 51 -15.20 -5.51 13.65
CA ARG A 51 -16.55 -5.26 13.10
C ARG A 51 -17.30 -4.11 13.82
N ALA A 52 -16.96 -3.84 15.07
CA ALA A 52 -17.54 -2.76 15.88
C ALA A 52 -17.08 -1.35 15.47
N ILE A 53 -15.93 -1.21 14.81
CA ILE A 53 -15.34 0.11 14.46
C ILE A 53 -15.68 0.51 13.02
N TYR A 54 -15.85 -0.45 12.10
CA TYR A 54 -16.06 -0.18 10.67
C TYR A 54 -17.30 -0.89 10.06
N GLY A 55 -18.14 -1.49 10.91
CA GLY A 55 -19.40 -2.14 10.52
C GLY A 55 -19.23 -3.61 10.10
N ALA A 56 -20.29 -4.41 10.26
CA ALA A 56 -20.41 -5.69 9.57
C ALA A 56 -20.59 -5.45 8.06
N PRO A 57 -20.26 -6.42 7.18
CA PRO A 57 -20.64 -6.33 5.76
C PRO A 57 -22.14 -6.04 5.68
N LYS A 58 -22.49 -4.85 5.19
CA LYS A 58 -23.89 -4.49 4.96
C LYS A 58 -24.41 -5.39 3.84
N ALA A 59 -25.69 -5.77 3.90
CA ALA A 59 -26.33 -6.44 2.77
C ALA A 59 -26.15 -5.58 1.51
N VAL A 60 -26.04 -6.20 0.33
CA VAL A 60 -25.77 -5.54 -0.97
C VAL A 60 -26.71 -4.35 -1.26
N ASN A 61 -27.92 -4.33 -0.69
CA ASN A 61 -28.88 -3.22 -0.83
C ASN A 61 -28.68 -2.06 0.16
N MET A 62 -27.64 -2.09 1.00
CA MET A 62 -27.31 -1.07 2.01
C MET A 62 -25.89 -0.54 1.88
N THR A 63 -25.12 -1.01 0.90
CA THR A 63 -23.82 -0.46 0.53
C THR A 63 -23.99 0.72 -0.43
N ILE A 64 -22.99 1.60 -0.45
CA ILE A 64 -22.97 2.84 -1.21
C ILE A 64 -21.74 2.79 -2.13
N PRO A 65 -21.93 2.72 -3.46
CA PRO A 65 -20.84 2.77 -4.41
C PRO A 65 -20.00 4.04 -4.27
N ARG A 66 -18.68 3.87 -4.20
CA ARG A 66 -17.75 5.00 -4.26
C ARG A 66 -17.68 5.58 -5.67
N ALA A 67 -17.83 6.89 -5.77
CA ALA A 67 -17.63 7.61 -7.03
C ALA A 67 -16.13 7.72 -7.36
N ILE A 68 -15.81 7.86 -8.65
CA ILE A 68 -14.46 8.19 -9.09
C ILE A 68 -14.21 9.67 -8.78
N ARG A 69 -13.21 9.96 -7.95
CA ARG A 69 -12.72 11.31 -7.69
C ARG A 69 -11.85 11.80 -8.85
N LYS A 70 -10.96 10.92 -9.31
CA LYS A 70 -9.99 11.24 -10.37
C LYS A 70 -9.49 9.96 -11.02
N ALA A 71 -9.36 9.96 -12.35
CA ALA A 71 -8.60 8.93 -13.06
C ALA A 71 -7.51 9.60 -13.90
N PHE A 72 -6.29 9.06 -13.89
CA PHE A 72 -5.18 9.65 -14.63
C PHE A 72 -4.11 8.61 -14.98
N LEU A 73 -3.47 8.81 -16.12
CA LEU A 73 -2.38 7.96 -16.61
C LEU A 73 -1.12 8.15 -15.76
N ALA A 74 -0.50 7.04 -15.36
CA ALA A 74 0.79 7.04 -14.69
C ALA A 74 1.92 7.46 -15.64
N ILE A 75 2.81 8.30 -15.16
CA ILE A 75 3.88 8.90 -15.96
C ILE A 75 5.11 8.01 -15.92
N GLU A 76 5.67 7.69 -17.08
CA GLU A 76 6.89 6.91 -17.16
C GLU A 76 8.13 7.78 -16.92
N GLN A 77 9.02 7.34 -16.04
CA GLN A 77 10.26 8.02 -15.69
C GLN A 77 11.38 7.03 -15.37
N SER A 78 12.62 7.51 -15.35
CA SER A 78 13.78 6.72 -14.93
C SER A 78 13.97 6.85 -13.42
N GLU A 79 14.36 5.74 -12.79
CA GLU A 79 14.71 5.66 -11.36
C GLU A 79 15.90 4.72 -11.16
N GLY A 80 16.51 4.76 -9.98
CA GLY A 80 17.66 3.92 -9.64
C GLY A 80 18.79 4.01 -10.67
N ALA A 81 19.34 2.86 -11.05
CA ALA A 81 20.34 2.74 -12.09
C ALA A 81 19.73 2.05 -13.32
N GLY A 82 19.21 2.85 -14.26
CA GLY A 82 18.68 2.36 -15.54
C GLY A 82 17.27 1.75 -15.51
N ALA A 83 16.62 1.70 -14.34
CA ALA A 83 15.26 1.18 -14.21
C ALA A 83 14.23 2.19 -14.74
N ARG A 84 13.09 1.67 -15.22
CA ARG A 84 11.95 2.48 -15.68
C ARG A 84 10.76 2.19 -14.80
N VAL A 85 10.05 3.24 -14.40
CA VAL A 85 8.83 3.12 -13.60
C VAL A 85 7.72 3.97 -14.18
N ARG A 86 6.47 3.51 -14.05
CA ARG A 86 5.28 4.34 -14.24
C ARG A 86 4.77 4.79 -12.88
N ARG A 87 5.00 6.05 -12.55
CA ARG A 87 4.60 6.65 -11.27
C ARG A 87 3.19 7.23 -11.34
N SER A 88 2.34 6.89 -10.38
CA SER A 88 0.99 7.47 -10.25
C SER A 88 0.86 8.35 -9.01
N ILE A 89 0.90 7.77 -7.81
CA ILE A 89 1.04 8.48 -6.53
C ILE A 89 2.50 8.93 -6.40
N GLY A 90 2.73 10.16 -5.94
CA GLY A 90 4.06 10.79 -5.90
C GLY A 90 4.31 11.74 -7.08
N THR A 91 3.34 11.89 -7.99
CA THR A 91 3.40 12.85 -9.11
C THR A 91 2.78 14.20 -8.73
N PRO A 92 2.98 15.28 -9.51
CA PRO A 92 2.27 16.55 -9.29
C PRO A 92 0.74 16.40 -9.34
N GLN A 93 0.22 15.38 -10.04
CA GLN A 93 -1.21 15.09 -10.12
C GLN A 93 -1.80 14.53 -8.83
N LEU A 94 -0.96 13.87 -8.02
CA LEU A 94 -1.33 13.26 -6.73
C LEU A 94 -0.05 13.07 -5.90
N ARG A 95 0.41 14.16 -5.26
CA ARG A 95 1.71 14.20 -4.57
C ARG A 95 1.84 13.16 -3.47
N ASN A 96 0.75 12.92 -2.75
CA ASN A 96 0.54 11.79 -1.85
C ASN A 96 -0.97 11.58 -1.71
N PHE A 97 -1.36 10.43 -1.18
CA PHE A 97 -2.75 10.06 -0.92
C PHE A 97 -2.81 9.20 0.34
N SER A 98 -2.80 9.85 1.51
CA SER A 98 -2.65 9.20 2.82
C SER A 98 -3.48 7.91 2.96
N PRO A 99 -2.87 6.77 3.38
CA PRO A 99 -1.50 6.63 3.86
C PRO A 99 -0.45 6.42 2.75
N PHE A 100 -0.83 6.50 1.47
CA PHE A 100 0.04 6.17 0.35
C PHE A 100 0.93 7.35 -0.06
N LEU A 101 2.22 7.09 -0.17
CA LEU A 101 3.23 8.11 -0.46
C LEU A 101 3.68 8.06 -1.92
N MET A 102 3.78 6.86 -2.47
CA MET A 102 4.25 6.62 -3.84
C MET A 102 3.69 5.29 -4.35
N LEU A 103 3.39 5.23 -5.65
CA LEU A 103 3.09 3.98 -6.33
C LEU A 103 3.78 3.97 -7.69
N ASP A 104 4.70 3.03 -7.83
CA ASP A 104 5.43 2.76 -9.06
C ASP A 104 5.05 1.38 -9.61
N HIS A 105 4.75 1.32 -10.90
CA HIS A 105 4.75 0.09 -11.68
C HIS A 105 6.09 0.02 -12.41
N PHE A 106 7.00 -0.82 -11.95
CA PHE A 106 8.36 -0.90 -12.47
C PHE A 106 8.50 -1.93 -13.60
N THR A 107 9.45 -1.65 -14.48
CA THR A 107 9.97 -2.58 -15.48
C THR A 107 11.50 -2.48 -15.45
N ILE A 108 12.16 -3.53 -14.96
CA ILE A 108 13.60 -3.55 -14.77
C ILE A 108 14.22 -4.52 -15.77
N LYS A 109 14.90 -3.96 -16.76
CA LYS A 109 15.64 -4.73 -17.77
C LYS A 109 16.93 -5.31 -17.18
N PRO A 110 17.50 -6.37 -17.78
CA PRO A 110 18.83 -6.84 -17.41
C PRO A 110 19.86 -5.70 -17.40
N GLY A 111 20.71 -5.65 -16.38
CA GLY A 111 21.71 -4.58 -16.20
C GLY A 111 21.14 -3.26 -15.67
N ALA A 112 19.92 -3.25 -15.15
CA ALA A 112 19.34 -2.13 -14.40
C ALA A 112 18.92 -2.59 -12.99
N GLY A 113 18.62 -1.66 -12.09
CA GLY A 113 18.11 -1.99 -10.75
C GLY A 113 18.12 -0.82 -9.78
N PHE A 114 17.96 -1.14 -8.49
CA PHE A 114 18.00 -0.19 -7.39
C PHE A 114 19.15 -0.56 -6.45
N PRO A 115 20.37 -0.06 -6.70
CA PRO A 115 21.52 -0.33 -5.84
C PRO A 115 21.33 0.33 -4.47
N ASP A 116 22.31 0.15 -3.57
CA ASP A 116 22.30 0.63 -2.18
C ASP A 116 21.67 2.02 -2.00
N HIS A 117 20.53 2.06 -1.32
CA HIS A 117 19.80 3.29 -1.03
C HIS A 117 19.10 3.22 0.34
N PRO A 118 18.93 4.36 1.03
CA PRO A 118 18.31 4.37 2.34
C PRO A 118 16.79 4.56 2.29
N HIS A 119 16.09 4.25 3.40
CA HIS A 119 14.73 4.68 3.71
C HIS A 119 14.56 4.99 5.20
N ARG A 120 13.63 5.89 5.56
CA ARG A 120 13.24 6.16 6.96
C ARG A 120 11.82 6.71 7.07
N GLY A 121 11.01 6.08 7.92
CA GLY A 121 9.68 6.56 8.31
C GLY A 121 8.51 6.04 7.49
N GLN A 122 8.73 5.10 6.57
CA GLN A 122 7.71 4.45 5.74
C GLN A 122 7.83 2.92 5.75
N GLU A 123 6.83 2.26 5.19
CA GLU A 123 6.90 0.88 4.71
C GLU A 123 6.99 0.88 3.19
N THR A 124 7.79 -0.02 2.62
CA THR A 124 7.80 -0.30 1.18
C THR A 124 7.23 -1.69 0.96
N ILE A 125 6.25 -1.78 0.05
CA ILE A 125 5.60 -3.03 -0.30
C ILE A 125 5.92 -3.30 -1.77
N THR A 126 6.75 -4.30 -2.01
CA THR A 126 7.12 -4.76 -3.35
C THR A 126 6.26 -5.97 -3.71
N TYR A 127 5.52 -5.91 -4.82
CA TYR A 127 4.73 -7.02 -5.36
C TYR A 127 5.24 -7.37 -6.75
N LEU A 128 5.76 -8.57 -6.94
CA LEU A 128 6.34 -8.96 -8.21
C LEU A 128 5.32 -9.66 -9.11
N LEU A 129 5.15 -9.17 -10.33
CA LEU A 129 4.20 -9.69 -11.30
C LEU A 129 4.87 -10.70 -12.24
N GLU A 130 6.08 -10.39 -12.72
CA GLU A 130 6.86 -11.22 -13.63
C GLU A 130 8.34 -11.20 -13.27
N GLY A 131 8.98 -12.37 -13.36
CA GLY A 131 10.41 -12.55 -13.07
C GLY A 131 10.74 -12.74 -11.59
N ALA A 132 11.92 -12.29 -11.17
CA ALA A 132 12.42 -12.33 -9.79
C ALA A 132 13.29 -11.11 -9.44
N VAL A 133 13.22 -10.64 -8.20
CA VAL A 133 14.07 -9.55 -7.66
C VAL A 133 14.75 -10.05 -6.39
N ASP A 134 16.08 -9.95 -6.37
CA ASP A 134 16.88 -10.17 -5.16
C ASP A 134 16.92 -8.90 -4.32
N HIS A 135 16.86 -9.05 -3.00
CA HIS A 135 17.01 -7.96 -2.06
C HIS A 135 18.06 -8.29 -1.00
N GLU A 136 18.74 -7.25 -0.51
CA GLU A 136 19.79 -7.35 0.52
C GLU A 136 19.82 -6.06 1.33
N ASP A 137 19.96 -6.17 2.67
CA ASP A 137 20.06 -5.02 3.55
C ASP A 137 21.28 -5.04 4.48
N PHE A 138 21.55 -3.89 5.09
CA PHE A 138 22.63 -3.71 6.06
C PHE A 138 22.39 -4.37 7.43
N ALA A 139 21.22 -4.98 7.64
CA ALA A 139 20.84 -5.69 8.84
C ALA A 139 21.13 -7.20 8.73
N GLY A 140 21.50 -7.67 7.53
CA GLY A 140 21.81 -9.05 7.19
C GLY A 140 20.61 -9.82 6.63
N ASN A 141 19.49 -9.15 6.33
CA ASN A 141 18.37 -9.77 5.64
C ASN A 141 18.67 -9.79 4.14
N ALA A 142 18.43 -10.93 3.51
CA ALA A 142 18.53 -11.10 2.07
C ALA A 142 17.56 -12.19 1.61
N GLY A 143 17.13 -12.10 0.35
CA GLY A 143 16.19 -13.05 -0.21
C GLY A 143 15.81 -12.73 -1.64
N THR A 144 14.88 -13.51 -2.17
CA THR A 144 14.33 -13.35 -3.51
C THR A 144 12.82 -13.25 -3.44
N ILE A 145 12.31 -12.21 -4.06
CA ILE A 145 10.89 -12.00 -4.34
C ILE A 145 10.67 -12.63 -5.72
N GLU A 146 9.95 -13.75 -5.77
CA GLU A 146 9.62 -14.43 -7.03
C GLU A 146 8.27 -13.92 -7.57
N ALA A 147 7.92 -14.26 -8.81
CA ALA A 147 6.63 -13.87 -9.39
C ALA A 147 5.45 -14.32 -8.51
N GLY A 148 4.58 -13.36 -8.16
CA GLY A 148 3.45 -13.53 -7.25
C GLY A 148 3.78 -13.30 -5.77
N ASP A 149 5.06 -13.22 -5.40
CA ASP A 149 5.47 -12.92 -4.02
C ASP A 149 5.37 -11.43 -3.71
N LEU A 150 5.24 -11.14 -2.42
CA LEU A 150 5.37 -9.80 -1.89
C LEU A 150 6.46 -9.72 -0.82
N GLN A 151 7.04 -8.54 -0.69
CA GLN A 151 7.83 -8.15 0.47
C GLN A 151 7.22 -6.92 1.11
N PHE A 152 6.97 -6.99 2.42
CA PHE A 152 6.61 -5.85 3.26
C PHE A 152 7.83 -5.46 4.11
N MET A 153 8.51 -4.38 3.72
CA MET A 153 9.64 -3.85 4.48
C MET A 153 9.20 -2.61 5.26
N THR A 154 9.25 -2.70 6.58
CA THR A 154 9.12 -1.55 7.49
C THR A 154 10.50 -0.90 7.63
N ALA A 155 10.70 0.32 7.12
CA ALA A 155 11.99 1.02 7.23
C ALA A 155 12.23 1.59 8.64
N GLY A 156 11.16 2.02 9.33
CA GLY A 156 11.23 2.53 10.70
C GLY A 156 12.29 3.62 10.87
N LYS A 157 13.15 3.47 11.88
CA LYS A 157 14.24 4.39 12.21
C LYS A 157 15.35 4.48 11.15
N GLY A 158 15.39 3.60 10.16
CA GLY A 158 16.38 3.64 9.10
C GLY A 158 16.77 2.27 8.59
N ILE A 159 16.78 2.11 7.27
CA ILE A 159 17.33 0.95 6.58
C ILE A 159 18.13 1.40 5.36
N MET A 160 19.19 0.68 5.03
CA MET A 160 19.86 0.77 3.74
C MET A 160 19.83 -0.60 3.09
N HIS A 161 19.38 -0.66 1.83
CA HIS A 161 19.15 -1.90 1.10
C HIS A 161 19.36 -1.74 -0.40
N ALA A 162 19.40 -2.86 -1.11
CA ALA A 162 19.40 -2.93 -2.56
C ALA A 162 18.29 -3.88 -3.04
N GLU A 163 17.72 -3.57 -4.21
CA GLU A 163 16.71 -4.38 -4.92
C GLU A 163 17.15 -4.54 -6.38
N MET A 164 17.65 -5.73 -6.72
CA MET A 164 18.30 -6.02 -8.00
C MET A 164 17.55 -7.13 -8.75
N PRO A 165 17.19 -6.94 -10.02
CA PRO A 165 16.50 -7.97 -10.80
C PRO A 165 17.40 -9.17 -11.04
N ARG A 166 16.82 -10.38 -11.01
CA ARG A 166 17.47 -11.54 -11.61
C ARG A 166 17.37 -11.48 -13.12
N GLN A 167 18.34 -12.12 -13.78
CA GLN A 167 18.30 -12.26 -15.21
C GLN A 167 17.34 -13.39 -15.60
N ASN A 168 16.26 -13.03 -16.30
CA ASN A 168 15.33 -14.02 -16.86
C ASN A 168 16.02 -14.81 -17.99
N PRO A 169 15.79 -16.13 -18.12
CA PRO A 169 16.43 -16.96 -19.14
C PRO A 169 16.21 -16.50 -20.59
N ASP A 170 15.08 -15.85 -20.86
CA ASP A 170 14.70 -15.31 -22.17
C ASP A 170 15.14 -13.85 -22.39
N GLY A 171 15.82 -13.24 -21.40
CA GLY A 171 16.24 -11.84 -21.43
C GLY A 171 15.11 -10.83 -21.24
N SER A 172 13.91 -11.27 -20.86
CA SER A 172 12.79 -10.40 -20.53
C SER A 172 13.08 -9.53 -19.30
N ALA A 173 12.31 -8.45 -19.16
CA ALA A 173 12.40 -7.58 -17.99
C ALA A 173 11.61 -8.17 -16.81
N ASN A 174 11.97 -7.76 -15.60
CA ASN A 174 11.19 -8.03 -14.40
C ASN A 174 10.14 -6.94 -14.22
N ILE A 175 8.91 -7.33 -13.92
CA ILE A 175 7.76 -6.43 -13.82
C ILE A 175 7.14 -6.55 -12.44
N GLY A 176 6.84 -5.43 -11.81
CA GLY A 176 6.22 -5.42 -10.49
C GLY A 176 5.75 -4.05 -10.06
N MET A 177 5.26 -3.99 -8.83
CA MET A 177 4.72 -2.80 -8.21
C MET A 177 5.52 -2.50 -6.94
N GLN A 178 5.76 -1.22 -6.67
CA GLN A 178 6.27 -0.77 -5.37
C GLN A 178 5.37 0.32 -4.81
N LEU A 179 4.77 0.03 -3.65
CA LEU A 179 3.89 0.93 -2.91
C LEU A 179 4.60 1.39 -1.64
N TRP A 180 4.71 2.70 -1.46
CA TRP A 180 5.16 3.26 -0.19
C TRP A 180 3.96 3.64 0.67
N VAL A 181 3.94 3.15 1.90
CA VAL A 181 2.90 3.41 2.90
C VAL A 181 3.51 4.15 4.07
N ASP A 182 2.92 5.28 4.44
CA ASP A 182 3.37 6.08 5.57
C ASP A 182 3.19 5.32 6.89
N LEU A 183 4.18 5.41 7.76
CA LEU A 183 4.04 4.91 9.13
C LEU A 183 3.35 5.96 10.01
N PRO A 184 2.50 5.56 10.98
CA PRO A 184 2.05 6.43 12.04
C PRO A 184 3.25 7.09 12.73
N GLU A 185 3.14 8.37 13.07
CA GLU A 185 4.21 9.16 13.71
C GLU A 185 4.93 8.39 14.82
N LYS A 186 4.17 7.72 15.71
CA LYS A 186 4.69 6.95 16.84
C LYS A 186 5.51 5.71 16.45
N LEU A 187 5.36 5.21 15.21
CA LEU A 187 6.04 4.03 14.68
C LEU A 187 7.20 4.39 13.74
N LYS A 188 7.38 5.65 13.34
CA LYS A 188 8.48 6.06 12.45
C LYS A 188 9.88 5.82 13.02
N LYS A 189 10.02 5.56 14.32
CA LYS A 189 11.29 5.24 14.99
C LYS A 189 11.40 3.78 15.44
N CYS A 190 10.49 2.90 14.98
CA CYS A 190 10.59 1.48 15.29
C CYS A 190 11.81 0.84 14.61
N GLU A 191 12.20 -0.34 15.08
CA GLU A 191 13.23 -1.14 14.40
C GLU A 191 12.74 -1.55 13.00
N PRO A 192 13.62 -1.57 11.99
CA PRO A 192 13.27 -2.11 10.68
C PRO A 192 12.83 -3.57 10.77
N ARG A 193 11.94 -3.98 9.86
CA ARG A 193 11.37 -5.33 9.83
C ARG A 193 11.04 -5.74 8.40
N TYR A 194 11.20 -7.03 8.09
CA TYR A 194 10.69 -7.65 6.87
C TYR A 194 9.56 -8.63 7.18
N ARG A 195 8.58 -8.68 6.29
CA ARG A 195 7.64 -9.79 6.16
C ARG A 195 7.47 -10.12 4.68
N ASP A 196 8.12 -11.19 4.25
CA ASP A 196 7.87 -11.76 2.93
C ASP A 196 6.54 -12.51 2.95
N LEU A 197 5.78 -12.46 1.86
CA LEU A 197 4.55 -13.22 1.68
C LEU A 197 4.65 -13.96 0.36
N LYS A 198 4.79 -15.28 0.42
CA LYS A 198 4.91 -16.11 -0.77
C LYS A 198 3.58 -16.21 -1.50
N ALA A 199 3.61 -16.29 -2.82
CA ALA A 199 2.42 -16.43 -3.67
C ALA A 199 1.50 -17.58 -3.20
N SER A 200 2.11 -18.69 -2.77
CA SER A 200 1.42 -19.87 -2.24
C SER A 200 0.72 -19.65 -0.89
N GLU A 201 1.08 -18.62 -0.14
CA GLU A 201 0.41 -18.24 1.11
C GLU A 201 -0.82 -17.37 0.87
N ILE A 202 -1.00 -16.81 -0.34
CA ILE A 202 -2.05 -15.83 -0.63
C ILE A 202 -3.38 -16.54 -0.90
N PRO A 203 -4.41 -16.33 -0.05
CA PRO A 203 -5.74 -16.85 -0.32
C PRO A 203 -6.30 -16.24 -1.61
N ASN A 204 -7.01 -17.04 -2.39
CA ASN A 204 -7.66 -16.59 -3.60
C ASN A 204 -9.07 -17.19 -3.73
N ILE A 205 -9.92 -16.53 -4.50
CA ILE A 205 -11.29 -16.93 -4.78
C ILE A 205 -11.67 -16.65 -6.22
N ASP A 206 -12.50 -17.53 -6.78
CA ASP A 206 -13.22 -17.29 -8.03
C ASP A 206 -14.68 -17.01 -7.71
N ILE A 207 -15.21 -15.91 -8.26
CA ILE A 207 -16.61 -15.49 -8.11
C ILE A 207 -17.23 -15.24 -9.48
N ASP A 208 -18.52 -14.88 -9.50
CA ASP A 208 -19.27 -14.57 -10.73
C ASP A 208 -19.13 -15.68 -11.77
N GLU A 209 -19.42 -16.91 -11.35
CA GLU A 209 -19.33 -18.12 -12.19
C GLU A 209 -17.92 -18.35 -12.79
N GLY A 210 -16.87 -17.92 -12.08
CA GLY A 210 -15.47 -18.08 -12.50
C GLY A 210 -14.98 -17.03 -13.49
N LYS A 211 -15.74 -15.93 -13.65
CA LYS A 211 -15.33 -14.79 -14.48
C LYS A 211 -14.45 -13.80 -13.73
N VAL A 212 -14.46 -13.81 -12.40
CA VAL A 212 -13.63 -12.93 -11.59
C VAL A 212 -12.75 -13.74 -10.67
N HIS A 213 -11.44 -13.54 -10.79
CA HIS A 213 -10.43 -14.10 -9.90
C HIS A 213 -9.91 -13.00 -8.98
N VAL A 214 -9.83 -13.27 -7.67
CA VAL A 214 -9.32 -12.33 -6.68
C VAL A 214 -8.26 -13.00 -5.84
N LYS A 215 -7.05 -12.43 -5.80
CA LYS A 215 -6.03 -12.74 -4.78
C LYS A 215 -6.15 -11.75 -3.63
N ILE A 216 -6.38 -12.26 -2.42
CA ILE A 216 -6.54 -11.46 -1.21
C ILE A 216 -5.18 -11.30 -0.52
N ILE A 217 -4.33 -10.45 -1.10
CA ILE A 217 -2.97 -10.17 -0.58
C ILE A 217 -3.05 -9.66 0.86
N SER A 218 -3.92 -8.67 1.09
CA SER A 218 -4.11 -8.06 2.40
C SER A 218 -5.54 -7.51 2.52
N GLY A 219 -6.21 -7.78 3.64
CA GLY A 219 -7.64 -7.44 3.86
C GLY A 219 -8.58 -8.64 3.71
N GLN A 220 -9.74 -8.42 3.09
CA GLN A 220 -10.79 -9.42 2.90
C GLN A 220 -11.51 -9.23 1.56
N SER A 221 -11.93 -10.33 0.93
CA SER A 221 -12.88 -10.31 -0.17
C SER A 221 -13.88 -11.47 -0.05
N HIS A 222 -15.18 -11.18 -0.21
CA HIS A 222 -16.28 -12.16 -0.26
C HIS A 222 -16.23 -13.26 0.81
N GLY A 223 -15.90 -12.88 2.06
CA GLY A 223 -15.85 -13.79 3.20
C GLY A 223 -14.53 -14.56 3.37
N VAL A 224 -13.54 -14.32 2.51
CA VAL A 224 -12.18 -14.86 2.63
C VAL A 224 -11.23 -13.77 3.12
N ASP A 225 -10.58 -14.06 4.26
CA ASP A 225 -9.61 -13.19 4.89
C ASP A 225 -8.19 -13.51 4.38
N SER A 226 -7.35 -12.48 4.28
CA SER A 226 -5.91 -12.60 4.05
C SER A 226 -5.14 -13.16 5.25
N VAL A 227 -3.86 -13.44 5.03
CA VAL A 227 -2.88 -13.63 6.12
C VAL A 227 -2.76 -12.35 6.94
N LYS A 228 -2.63 -12.48 8.26
CA LYS A 228 -2.54 -11.35 9.21
C LYS A 228 -1.09 -10.90 9.45
N GLU A 229 -0.93 -9.75 10.10
CA GLU A 229 0.36 -9.22 10.61
C GLU A 229 1.41 -8.90 9.51
N LEU A 230 0.94 -8.38 8.38
CA LEU A 230 1.79 -8.01 7.24
C LEU A 230 2.47 -6.65 7.46
N ALA A 231 1.67 -5.57 7.56
CA ALA A 231 2.12 -4.18 7.61
C ALA A 231 1.68 -3.49 8.92
N TYR A 232 2.43 -2.47 9.35
CA TYR A 232 2.12 -1.72 10.57
C TYR A 232 0.97 -0.74 10.35
N THR A 233 0.90 -0.14 9.15
CA THR A 233 -0.24 0.66 8.71
C THR A 233 -1.28 -0.25 8.04
N PRO A 234 -2.56 -0.22 8.47
CA PRO A 234 -3.59 -1.03 7.84
C PRO A 234 -3.77 -0.67 6.36
N VAL A 235 -3.46 -1.64 5.49
CA VAL A 235 -3.56 -1.52 4.03
C VAL A 235 -4.15 -2.79 3.45
N TRP A 236 -5.24 -2.65 2.71
CA TRP A 236 -5.82 -3.71 1.90
C TRP A 236 -5.25 -3.64 0.50
N ILE A 237 -4.89 -4.79 -0.04
CA ILE A 237 -4.38 -4.97 -1.39
C ILE A 237 -5.07 -6.20 -1.95
N LEU A 238 -5.75 -6.03 -3.07
CA LEU A 238 -6.41 -7.09 -3.81
C LEU A 238 -5.91 -7.05 -5.24
N ASP A 239 -5.48 -8.18 -5.77
CA ASP A 239 -5.13 -8.35 -7.18
C ASP A 239 -6.31 -9.04 -7.87
N ILE A 240 -6.95 -8.35 -8.82
CA ILE A 240 -8.26 -8.71 -9.37
C ILE A 240 -8.17 -8.81 -10.88
N GLU A 241 -8.55 -9.96 -11.41
CA GLU A 241 -8.70 -10.22 -12.84
C GLU A 241 -10.16 -10.52 -13.18
N ILE A 242 -10.70 -9.84 -14.18
CA ILE A 242 -12.08 -9.94 -14.64
C ILE A 242 -12.09 -10.32 -16.12
N LYS A 243 -12.66 -11.48 -16.44
CA LYS A 243 -12.90 -11.92 -17.83
C LYS A 243 -14.05 -11.13 -18.46
N PRO A 244 -14.14 -11.06 -19.81
CA PRO A 244 -15.26 -10.44 -20.49
C PRO A 244 -16.63 -10.87 -19.94
N GLY A 245 -17.49 -9.90 -19.66
CA GLY A 245 -18.81 -10.08 -19.07
C GLY A 245 -18.82 -10.30 -17.55
N GLY A 246 -17.64 -10.34 -16.91
CA GLY A 246 -17.50 -10.50 -15.47
C GLY A 246 -17.71 -9.21 -14.67
N LYS A 247 -18.17 -9.33 -13.43
CA LYS A 247 -18.46 -8.21 -12.53
C LYS A 247 -18.07 -8.49 -11.09
N ILE A 248 -17.62 -7.46 -10.38
CA ILE A 248 -17.32 -7.52 -8.95
C ILE A 248 -17.86 -6.31 -8.21
N VAL A 249 -18.37 -6.57 -7.02
CA VAL A 249 -18.65 -5.56 -5.99
C VAL A 249 -17.73 -5.85 -4.81
N GLN A 250 -16.72 -5.00 -4.62
CA GLN A 250 -15.76 -5.17 -3.53
C GLN A 250 -16.04 -4.18 -2.41
N ASN A 251 -16.45 -4.70 -1.25
CA ASN A 251 -16.61 -3.91 -0.04
C ASN A 251 -15.25 -3.42 0.48
N LEU A 252 -15.24 -2.20 1.00
CA LEU A 252 -14.06 -1.57 1.59
C LEU A 252 -14.43 -0.98 2.96
N PRO A 253 -13.48 -0.91 3.91
CA PRO A 253 -13.73 -0.24 5.18
C PRO A 253 -14.18 1.22 4.98
N GLU A 254 -15.21 1.63 5.71
CA GLU A 254 -15.72 2.99 5.65
C GLU A 254 -14.65 3.99 6.11
N GLY A 255 -14.56 5.14 5.46
CA GLY A 255 -13.56 6.16 5.79
C GLY A 255 -12.14 5.82 5.35
N TRP A 256 -11.89 4.70 4.68
CA TRP A 256 -10.56 4.44 4.11
C TRP A 256 -10.37 5.16 2.78
N ASN A 257 -9.14 5.61 2.50
CA ASN A 257 -8.78 6.09 1.17
C ASN A 257 -8.54 4.89 0.25
N ALA A 258 -9.01 4.94 -0.99
CA ALA A 258 -8.91 3.82 -1.92
C ALA A 258 -8.61 4.27 -3.35
N PHE A 259 -7.86 3.45 -4.07
CA PHE A 259 -7.60 3.61 -5.49
C PHE A 259 -7.47 2.25 -6.19
N ALA A 260 -7.75 2.20 -7.48
CA ALA A 260 -7.41 1.08 -8.35
C ALA A 260 -6.30 1.48 -9.33
N TYR A 261 -5.39 0.56 -9.65
CA TYR A 261 -4.39 0.75 -10.69
C TYR A 261 -4.55 -0.34 -11.74
N ASN A 262 -4.89 0.05 -12.97
CA ASN A 262 -5.18 -0.89 -14.05
C ASN A 262 -3.86 -1.39 -14.68
N LEU A 263 -3.55 -2.67 -14.51
CA LEU A 263 -2.31 -3.31 -14.96
C LEU A 263 -2.35 -3.70 -16.44
N SER A 264 -3.48 -4.22 -16.91
CA SER A 264 -3.72 -4.59 -18.31
C SER A 264 -5.21 -4.53 -18.67
N GLY A 265 -5.50 -4.61 -19.97
CA GLY A 265 -6.86 -4.50 -20.50
C GLY A 265 -7.55 -3.18 -20.15
N SER A 266 -8.88 -3.22 -20.09
CA SER A 266 -9.73 -2.08 -19.70
C SER A 266 -10.83 -2.53 -18.76
N THR A 267 -11.07 -1.75 -17.72
CA THR A 267 -12.04 -2.06 -16.66
C THR A 267 -12.98 -0.87 -16.49
N ALA A 268 -14.29 -1.11 -16.46
CA ALA A 268 -15.29 -0.10 -16.15
C ALA A 268 -15.51 -0.02 -14.64
N PHE A 269 -15.30 1.15 -14.05
CA PHE A 269 -15.52 1.41 -12.63
C PHE A 269 -16.76 2.28 -12.41
N GLY A 270 -17.51 2.00 -11.35
CA GLY A 270 -18.72 2.74 -10.95
C GLY A 270 -20.02 1.99 -11.26
N VAL A 271 -21.16 2.68 -11.15
CA VAL A 271 -22.50 2.08 -11.32
C VAL A 271 -23.37 2.86 -12.30
N GLY A 272 -24.28 2.16 -12.97
CA GLY A 272 -25.27 2.77 -13.86
C GLY A 272 -24.64 3.67 -14.94
N LYS A 273 -25.12 4.91 -15.04
CA LYS A 273 -24.67 5.91 -16.02
C LYS A 273 -23.33 6.57 -15.68
N ASP A 274 -22.88 6.44 -14.42
CA ASP A 274 -21.64 7.07 -13.94
C ASP A 274 -20.43 6.13 -14.09
N LYS A 275 -20.64 4.96 -14.75
CA LYS A 275 -19.57 4.04 -15.11
C LYS A 275 -18.58 4.70 -16.06
N THR A 276 -17.30 4.53 -15.77
CA THR A 276 -16.21 5.01 -16.62
C THR A 276 -15.26 3.87 -16.95
N THR A 277 -15.09 3.58 -18.24
CA THR A 277 -14.10 2.60 -18.72
C THR A 277 -12.71 3.22 -18.67
N ILE A 278 -11.82 2.56 -17.95
CA ILE A 278 -10.45 3.00 -17.70
C ILE A 278 -9.49 1.98 -18.30
N GLY A 279 -8.55 2.47 -19.12
CA GLY A 279 -7.54 1.64 -19.77
C GLY A 279 -6.30 1.40 -18.91
N GLN A 280 -5.38 0.63 -19.46
CA GLN A 280 -4.08 0.29 -18.86
C GLN A 280 -3.31 1.51 -18.32
N TYR A 281 -2.54 1.28 -17.24
CA TYR A 281 -1.65 2.22 -16.56
C TYR A 281 -2.31 3.44 -15.93
N HIS A 282 -3.62 3.47 -15.85
CA HIS A 282 -4.33 4.52 -15.15
C HIS A 282 -4.49 4.19 -13.66
N ASN A 283 -4.32 5.20 -12.83
CA ASN A 283 -4.73 5.18 -11.44
C ASN A 283 -6.12 5.82 -11.33
N VAL A 284 -7.05 5.12 -10.69
CA VAL A 284 -8.43 5.53 -10.42
C VAL A 284 -8.57 5.76 -8.92
N VAL A 285 -8.58 7.02 -8.52
CA VAL A 285 -8.79 7.43 -7.12
C VAL A 285 -10.28 7.54 -6.87
N PHE A 286 -10.74 6.88 -5.82
CA PHE A 286 -12.14 6.91 -5.39
C PHE A 286 -12.38 7.99 -4.33
N GLU A 287 -13.61 8.49 -4.28
CA GLU A 287 -14.07 9.27 -3.14
C GLU A 287 -14.10 8.41 -1.87
N GLN A 288 -13.87 9.04 -0.72
CA GLN A 288 -13.91 8.36 0.58
C GLN A 288 -15.35 8.01 1.00
N LYS A 289 -16.34 8.75 0.46
CA LYS A 289 -17.76 8.49 0.69
C LYS A 289 -18.18 7.21 -0.07
N GLY A 290 -18.73 6.26 0.67
CA GLY A 290 -19.15 4.97 0.16
C GLY A 290 -18.32 3.83 0.76
N ASP A 291 -18.83 2.62 0.70
CA ASP A 291 -18.27 1.42 1.33
C ASP A 291 -18.06 0.26 0.34
N GLU A 292 -18.18 0.51 -0.97
CA GLU A 292 -17.84 -0.46 -2.01
C GLU A 292 -17.26 0.18 -3.29
N VAL A 293 -16.49 -0.62 -4.04
CA VAL A 293 -16.06 -0.33 -5.41
C VAL A 293 -16.68 -1.36 -6.35
N ASN A 294 -17.32 -0.87 -7.40
CA ASN A 294 -17.90 -1.69 -8.46
C ASN A 294 -16.97 -1.67 -9.68
N ALA A 295 -16.70 -2.85 -10.23
CA ALA A 295 -15.91 -3.01 -11.45
C ALA A 295 -16.50 -4.09 -12.36
N GLU A 296 -16.45 -3.87 -13.68
CA GLU A 296 -16.90 -4.84 -14.68
C GLU A 296 -16.07 -4.74 -15.96
N VAL A 297 -16.07 -5.82 -16.74
CA VAL A 297 -15.52 -5.86 -18.10
C VAL A 297 -16.65 -6.17 -19.07
N ALA A 298 -16.71 -5.43 -20.18
CA ALA A 298 -17.76 -5.61 -21.18
C ALA A 298 -17.72 -7.04 -21.77
N GLU A 299 -18.89 -7.58 -22.13
CA GLU A 299 -19.00 -8.94 -22.68
C GLU A 299 -18.30 -9.10 -24.03
N ASP A 300 -18.26 -8.02 -24.82
CA ASP A 300 -17.58 -7.95 -26.12
C ASP A 300 -16.10 -7.53 -26.02
N ALA A 301 -15.56 -7.37 -24.81
CA ALA A 301 -14.15 -7.07 -24.61
C ALA A 301 -13.26 -8.22 -25.12
N LYS A 302 -12.10 -7.86 -25.68
CA LYS A 302 -11.15 -8.82 -26.27
C LYS A 302 -10.11 -9.35 -25.28
N GLU A 303 -9.95 -8.68 -24.15
CA GLU A 303 -8.94 -8.94 -23.15
C GLU A 303 -9.59 -8.87 -21.76
N ASN A 304 -8.99 -9.54 -20.78
CA ASN A 304 -9.39 -9.45 -19.39
C ASN A 304 -9.04 -8.05 -18.85
N GLY A 305 -9.84 -7.54 -17.93
CA GLY A 305 -9.45 -6.39 -17.10
C GLY A 305 -8.65 -6.89 -15.91
N HIS A 306 -7.44 -6.35 -15.71
CA HIS A 306 -6.57 -6.74 -14.59
C HIS A 306 -6.12 -5.50 -13.85
N PHE A 307 -6.43 -5.42 -12.56
CA PHE A 307 -6.09 -4.27 -11.72
C PHE A 307 -5.79 -4.68 -10.29
N ILE A 308 -4.96 -3.87 -9.62
CA ILE A 308 -4.87 -3.91 -8.17
C ILE A 308 -5.86 -2.90 -7.58
N LEU A 309 -6.57 -3.30 -6.52
CA LEU A 309 -7.38 -2.42 -5.70
C LEU A 309 -6.72 -2.29 -4.33
N VAL A 310 -6.43 -1.05 -3.94
CA VAL A 310 -5.72 -0.73 -2.71
C VAL A 310 -6.57 0.20 -1.87
N ALA A 311 -6.70 -0.08 -0.58
CA ALA A 311 -7.36 0.79 0.39
C ALA A 311 -6.56 0.88 1.68
N GLY A 312 -6.52 2.04 2.32
CA GLY A 312 -5.72 2.24 3.53
C GLY A 312 -6.37 3.22 4.49
N LEU A 313 -6.11 3.03 5.79
CA LEU A 313 -6.55 3.96 6.82
C LEU A 313 -5.81 5.30 6.67
N PRO A 314 -6.50 6.41 6.36
CA PRO A 314 -5.85 7.71 6.27
C PRO A 314 -5.28 8.09 7.63
N LEU A 315 -4.04 8.54 7.65
CA LEU A 315 -3.38 9.06 8.84
C LEU A 315 -3.61 10.56 8.95
N ASP A 316 -4.15 10.99 10.09
CA ASP A 316 -4.28 12.41 10.46
C ASP A 316 -2.94 12.92 11.00
N GLN A 317 -1.96 13.06 10.11
CA GLN A 317 -0.62 13.54 10.44
C GLN A 317 -0.01 14.33 9.28
N LYS A 318 0.95 15.19 9.59
CA LYS A 318 1.71 15.91 8.58
C LYS A 318 2.69 14.96 7.89
N VAL A 319 2.77 15.05 6.56
CA VAL A 319 3.75 14.31 5.75
C VAL A 319 4.79 15.29 5.22
N VAL A 320 6.06 15.11 5.60
CA VAL A 320 7.21 15.83 5.06
C VAL A 320 8.15 14.81 4.43
N GLN A 321 8.23 14.85 3.09
CA GLN A 321 9.03 13.92 2.30
C GLN A 321 10.18 14.68 1.63
N TYR A 322 11.39 14.12 1.76
CA TYR A 322 12.56 14.54 0.99
C TYR A 322 13.33 13.30 0.52
N GLY A 323 13.18 12.97 -0.75
CA GLY A 323 13.72 11.74 -1.35
C GLY A 323 13.30 10.50 -0.55
N PRO A 324 14.24 9.74 0.02
CA PRO A 324 13.97 8.49 0.74
C PRO A 324 13.43 8.67 2.17
N PHE A 325 13.38 9.89 2.69
CA PHE A 325 13.02 10.16 4.09
C PHE A 325 11.62 10.77 4.17
N VAL A 326 10.73 10.14 4.94
CA VAL A 326 9.34 10.59 5.13
C VAL A 326 9.02 10.70 6.61
N LEU A 327 9.00 11.92 7.12
CA LEU A 327 8.82 12.25 8.54
C LEU A 327 7.68 13.27 8.73
N ASN A 328 7.46 13.77 9.94
CA ASN A 328 6.34 14.66 10.26
C ASN A 328 6.74 16.15 10.31
N SER A 329 8.05 16.47 10.38
CA SER A 329 8.56 17.85 10.32
C SER A 329 9.80 18.02 9.42
N GLN A 330 10.14 19.27 9.08
CA GLN A 330 11.35 19.57 8.30
C GLN A 330 12.61 19.27 9.11
N GLU A 331 12.59 19.57 10.40
CA GLU A 331 13.67 19.30 11.35
C GLU A 331 13.96 17.80 11.44
N GLU A 332 12.91 16.96 11.47
CA GLU A 332 13.07 15.50 11.47
C GLU A 332 13.68 14.97 10.17
N VAL A 333 13.29 15.54 9.02
CA VAL A 333 13.91 15.19 7.73
C VAL A 333 15.37 15.60 7.69
N TYR A 334 15.71 16.82 8.15
CA TYR A 334 17.10 17.25 8.23
C TYR A 334 17.92 16.37 9.16
N GLN A 335 17.35 15.98 10.31
CA GLN A 335 17.99 15.03 11.21
C GLN A 335 18.20 13.67 10.54
N ALA A 336 17.25 13.17 9.76
CA ALA A 336 17.39 11.92 9.02
C ALA A 336 18.54 11.95 8.01
N MET A 337 18.70 13.06 7.29
CA MET A 337 19.84 13.26 6.38
C MET A 337 21.17 13.26 7.15
N MET A 338 21.23 13.96 8.29
CA MET A 338 22.43 14.00 9.13
C MET A 338 22.77 12.64 9.73
N ASP A 339 21.76 11.91 10.21
CA ASP A 339 21.92 10.56 10.78
C ASP A 339 22.45 9.58 9.73
N PHE A 340 21.96 9.65 8.50
CA PHE A 340 22.46 8.85 7.39
C PHE A 340 23.94 9.18 7.06
N GLN A 341 24.26 10.47 6.90
CA GLN A 341 25.61 10.92 6.58
C GLN A 341 26.64 10.60 7.68
N THR A 342 26.21 10.65 8.94
CA THR A 342 27.06 10.41 10.11
C THR A 342 27.04 8.96 10.59
N HIS A 343 26.24 8.10 9.97
CA HIS A 343 26.02 6.69 10.35
C HIS A 343 25.58 6.56 11.81
N SER A 344 24.49 7.24 12.18
CA SER A 344 23.97 7.27 13.55
C SER A 344 22.46 7.08 13.61
N ASN A 345 21.94 6.82 14.81
CA ASN A 345 20.51 6.78 15.15
C ASN A 345 19.67 5.89 14.22
N GLY A 346 20.15 4.67 13.94
CA GLY A 346 19.52 3.71 13.03
C GLY A 346 20.30 3.46 11.73
N PHE A 347 21.27 4.30 11.38
CA PHE A 347 22.14 4.10 10.22
C PHE A 347 23.58 3.69 10.57
N GLU A 348 23.84 3.21 11.78
CA GLU A 348 25.19 2.81 12.24
C GLU A 348 25.82 1.75 11.32
N ARG A 349 24.99 0.82 10.82
CA ARG A 349 25.41 -0.27 9.94
C ARG A 349 25.68 0.16 8.51
N ALA A 350 25.28 1.37 8.11
CA ALA A 350 25.58 1.87 6.77
C ALA A 350 27.08 2.17 6.59
N LYS A 351 27.85 2.30 7.68
CA LYS A 351 29.26 2.66 7.60
C LYS A 351 30.09 1.55 6.97
N GLY A 352 30.47 1.76 5.70
CA GLY A 352 31.29 0.82 4.94
C GLY A 352 30.54 -0.43 4.49
N TRP A 353 29.22 -0.46 4.65
CA TRP A 353 28.39 -1.52 4.07
C TRP A 353 28.21 -1.28 2.57
N GLN A 354 28.24 -2.37 1.82
CA GLN A 354 27.91 -2.42 0.40
C GLN A 354 27.18 -3.74 0.17
N SER A 355 26.06 -3.73 -0.55
CA SER A 355 25.41 -4.99 -0.93
C SER A 355 26.29 -5.79 -1.89
N GLU A 356 26.23 -7.12 -1.82
CA GLU A 356 26.83 -7.98 -2.84
C GLU A 356 26.08 -7.85 -4.17
N ILE A 357 24.75 -7.76 -4.12
CA ILE A 357 23.90 -7.69 -5.33
C ILE A 357 24.03 -6.36 -6.07
N GLY A 358 24.33 -5.25 -5.39
CA GLY A 358 24.51 -3.94 -6.01
C GLY A 358 25.85 -3.77 -6.73
N LYS A 359 26.86 -4.61 -6.42
CA LYS A 359 28.18 -4.54 -7.06
C LYS A 359 28.14 -4.84 -8.55
N SER A 360 27.16 -5.61 -9.02
CA SER A 360 27.01 -5.96 -10.44
C SER A 360 26.76 -4.75 -11.35
N MET A 361 26.47 -3.58 -10.78
CA MET A 361 26.23 -2.32 -11.50
C MET A 361 27.47 -1.40 -11.58
N VAL A 362 28.59 -1.77 -10.95
CA VAL A 362 29.78 -0.91 -10.80
C VAL A 362 30.85 -1.17 -11.88
N HIS A 363 30.49 -1.82 -13.01
CA HIS A 363 31.42 -2.13 -14.10
C HIS A 363 30.98 -1.60 -15.46
#